data_AF-A0A3C0UXE0-F1
#
_entry.id   AF-A0A3C0UXE0-F1
#
_cell.length_a   1.000
_cell.length_b   1.000
_cell.length_c   1.000
_cell.angle_alpha   90.00
_cell.angle_beta   90.00
_cell.angle_gamma   90.00
#
_symmetry.space_group_name_H-M   'P 1'
#
loop_
_entity.id
_entity.type
_entity.pdbx_description
1 polymer ?
#
loop_
_entity_poly.entity_id
_entity_poly.type
_entity_poly.pdbx_seq_one_letter_code
_entity_poly.pdbx_strand_id
1 'polypeptide(L)'
;IAVHPSFGVGVFRNELVPNSQVDFTFVPNKYKMIGYTLGWRSMFFTERNDQTRRFTTHSNGFVQVGVTLYDFRRPSSKRINTEKVLFGAYLGHSVTRNGSIFDKNTWNFSMTVTTYGMFKIQPEIYFNGFFKSVQPGLRLQIGI
;
A
#
# COMPACT_ATOMS: atom_id res chain seq x y z
N ILE A 1 9.04 15.77 7.67
CA ILE A 1 8.84 14.52 6.90
C ILE A 1 8.72 13.41 7.93
N ALA A 2 7.72 12.54 7.79
CA ALA A 2 7.49 11.39 8.66
C ALA A 2 7.72 10.11 7.85
N VAL A 3 8.23 9.06 8.51
CA VAL A 3 8.45 7.74 7.91
C VAL A 3 7.50 6.77 8.59
N HIS A 4 6.78 5.98 7.80
CA HIS A 4 5.79 5.02 8.27
C HIS A 4 6.09 3.64 7.66
N PRO A 5 6.92 2.82 8.32
CA PRO A 5 7.04 1.41 7.97
C PRO A 5 5.74 0.66 8.32
N SER A 6 5.40 -0.34 7.52
CA SER A 6 4.24 -1.19 7.76
C SER A 6 4.42 -2.57 7.14
N PHE A 7 3.74 -3.53 7.74
CA PHE A 7 3.66 -4.90 7.25
C PHE A 7 2.20 -5.31 7.18
N GLY A 8 1.88 -6.21 6.25
CA GLY A 8 0.50 -6.59 6.05
C GLY A 8 0.32 -7.87 5.28
N VAL A 9 -0.93 -8.26 5.15
CA VAL A 9 -1.38 -9.35 4.30
C VAL A 9 -2.52 -8.83 3.45
N GLY A 10 -2.44 -9.08 2.15
CA GLY A 10 -3.51 -8.76 1.20
C GLY A 10 -4.11 -10.01 0.59
N VAL A 11 -5.37 -9.93 0.22
CA VAL A 11 -6.00 -10.92 -0.67
C VAL A 11 -5.89 -10.38 -2.09
N PHE A 12 -5.23 -11.12 -2.96
CA PHE A 12 -5.09 -10.81 -4.39
C PHE A 12 -5.25 -12.09 -5.19
N ARG A 13 -6.14 -12.09 -6.19
CA ARG A 13 -6.51 -13.31 -6.96
C ARG A 13 -6.81 -14.53 -6.08
N ASN A 14 -7.51 -14.31 -4.97
CA ASN A 14 -7.90 -15.33 -3.99
C ASN A 14 -6.73 -15.96 -3.20
N GLU A 15 -5.54 -15.35 -3.23
CA GLU A 15 -4.38 -15.77 -2.44
C GLU A 15 -4.04 -14.75 -1.35
N LEU A 16 -3.54 -15.25 -0.22
CA LEU A 16 -2.98 -14.40 0.82
C LEU A 16 -1.54 -14.03 0.48
N VAL A 17 -1.30 -12.73 0.35
CA VAL A 17 -0.04 -12.16 -0.11
C VAL A 17 0.55 -11.30 1.00
N PRO A 18 1.58 -11.80 1.71
CA PRO A 18 2.38 -10.98 2.60
C PRO A 18 2.97 -9.79 1.86
N ASN A 19 3.00 -8.65 2.53
CA ASN A 19 3.58 -7.43 1.98
C ASN A 19 4.26 -6.59 3.05
N SER A 20 5.19 -5.77 2.60
CA SER A 20 5.86 -4.74 3.39
C SER A 20 5.82 -3.41 2.64
N GLN A 21 5.75 -2.31 3.38
CA GLN A 21 5.67 -0.97 2.82
C GLN A 21 6.39 0.03 3.70
N VAL A 22 7.07 0.98 3.06
CA VAL A 22 7.69 2.13 3.72
C VAL A 22 7.20 3.38 3.03
N ASP A 23 6.50 4.24 3.79
CA ASP A 23 5.97 5.50 3.31
C ASP A 23 6.72 6.69 3.90
N PHE A 24 7.07 7.65 3.05
CA PHE A 24 7.61 8.95 3.40
C PHE A 24 6.52 9.99 3.19
N THR A 25 6.03 10.58 4.28
CA THR A 25 4.95 11.56 4.22
C THR A 25 5.40 12.95 4.62
N PHE A 26 5.11 13.92 3.75
CA PHE A 26 5.32 15.34 3.99
C PHE A 26 3.98 16.02 4.26
N VAL A 27 3.86 16.64 5.44
CA VAL A 27 2.65 17.39 5.84
C VAL A 27 3.02 18.87 5.96
N PRO A 28 2.53 19.74 5.07
CA PRO A 28 2.80 21.18 5.15
C PRO A 28 2.18 21.77 6.42
N ASN A 29 3.00 22.47 7.20
CA ASN A 29 2.64 22.97 8.53
C ASN A 29 1.49 23.99 8.54
N LYS A 30 1.18 24.63 7.40
CA LYS A 30 0.09 25.62 7.27
C LYS A 30 -1.30 24.98 7.18
N TYR A 31 -1.40 23.78 6.60
CA TYR A 31 -2.69 23.14 6.38
C TYR A 31 -2.96 21.98 7.32
N LYS A 32 -1.92 21.29 7.84
CA LYS A 32 -1.96 20.15 8.82
C LYS A 32 -2.99 19.03 8.55
N MET A 33 -3.74 19.11 7.45
CA MET A 33 -4.85 18.24 7.07
C MET A 33 -4.48 17.34 5.91
N ILE A 34 -3.53 17.75 5.08
CA ILE A 34 -3.14 17.05 3.85
C ILE A 34 -1.67 16.63 3.96
N GLY A 35 -1.42 15.33 3.86
CA GLY A 35 -0.10 14.74 3.71
C GLY A 35 0.12 14.28 2.28
N TYR A 36 1.31 14.53 1.75
CA TYR A 36 1.78 13.99 0.48
C TYR A 36 2.72 12.82 0.77
N THR A 37 2.42 11.67 0.21
CA THR A 37 3.12 10.42 0.49
C THR A 37 3.87 9.95 -0.75
N LEU A 38 5.13 9.57 -0.57
CA LEU A 38 5.89 8.75 -1.50
C LEU A 38 6.22 7.45 -0.78
N GLY A 39 5.97 6.30 -1.39
CA GLY A 39 6.16 5.01 -0.73
C GLY A 39 6.76 3.96 -1.64
N TRP A 40 7.34 2.95 -1.01
CA TRP A 40 7.75 1.71 -1.65
C TRP A 40 7.00 0.55 -1.02
N ARG A 41 6.43 -0.33 -1.84
CA ARG A 41 5.72 -1.53 -1.39
C ARG A 41 6.28 -2.77 -2.07
N SER A 42 6.52 -3.81 -1.28
CA SER A 42 6.94 -5.13 -1.74
C SER A 42 5.86 -6.16 -1.41
N MET A 43 5.52 -7.00 -2.39
CA MET A 43 4.56 -8.10 -2.27
C MET A 43 5.29 -9.42 -2.49
N PHE A 44 4.99 -10.43 -1.67
CA PHE A 44 5.68 -11.72 -1.68
C PHE A 44 4.70 -12.84 -2.00
N PHE A 45 4.96 -13.57 -3.07
CA PHE A 45 4.15 -14.68 -3.54
C PHE A 45 4.94 -15.96 -3.42
N THR A 46 4.34 -17.01 -2.88
CA THR A 46 5.00 -18.31 -2.72
C THR A 46 4.29 -19.31 -3.60
N GLU A 47 5.01 -19.84 -4.59
CA GLU A 47 4.51 -20.86 -5.49
C GLU A 47 5.19 -22.19 -5.18
N ARG A 48 4.44 -23.29 -5.28
CA ARG A 48 4.98 -24.65 -5.19
C ARG A 48 5.16 -25.20 -6.60
N ASN A 49 6.37 -25.63 -6.92
CA ASN A 49 6.62 -26.34 -8.16
C ASN A 49 6.27 -27.82 -7.98
N ASP A 50 5.25 -28.29 -8.70
CA ASP A 50 4.73 -29.65 -8.55
C ASP A 50 5.71 -30.75 -9.03
N GLN A 51 6.59 -30.43 -9.98
CA GLN A 51 7.56 -31.38 -10.53
C GLN A 51 8.77 -31.58 -9.60
N THR A 52 9.22 -30.53 -8.92
CA THR A 52 10.42 -30.56 -8.05
C THR A 52 10.08 -30.57 -6.56
N ARG A 53 8.81 -30.39 -6.20
CA ARG A 53 8.30 -30.19 -4.83
C ARG A 53 8.95 -29.03 -4.07
N ARG A 54 9.67 -28.14 -4.77
CA ARG A 54 10.34 -26.97 -4.17
C ARG A 54 9.38 -25.78 -4.11
N PHE A 55 9.50 -25.00 -3.05
CA PHE A 55 8.82 -23.71 -2.93
C PHE A 55 9.72 -22.61 -3.47
N THR A 56 9.15 -21.71 -4.27
CA THR A 56 9.85 -20.53 -4.77
C THR A 56 9.07 -19.29 -4.37
N THR A 57 9.77 -18.29 -3.83
CA THR A 57 9.17 -17.02 -3.44
C THR A 57 9.53 -15.95 -4.46
N HIS A 58 8.51 -15.29 -4.99
CA HIS A 58 8.62 -14.19 -5.94
C HIS A 58 8.27 -12.88 -5.25
N SER A 59 9.12 -11.86 -5.45
CA SER A 59 8.89 -10.51 -4.94
C SER A 59 8.49 -9.55 -6.05
N ASN A 60 7.46 -8.75 -5.80
CA ASN A 60 6.97 -7.73 -6.73
C ASN A 60 6.93 -6.37 -6.01
N GLY A 61 7.54 -5.35 -6.63
CA GLY A 61 7.75 -4.03 -6.04
C GLY A 61 6.95 -2.96 -6.76
N PHE A 62 6.36 -2.05 -5.98
CA PHE A 62 5.63 -0.88 -6.44
C PHE A 62 6.20 0.38 -5.79
N VAL A 63 6.40 1.43 -6.58
CA VAL A 63 6.60 2.79 -6.07
C VAL A 63 5.26 3.50 -6.13
N GLN A 64 4.87 4.16 -5.05
CA GLN A 64 3.57 4.79 -4.92
C GLN A 64 3.68 6.25 -4.52
N VAL A 65 2.76 7.05 -5.05
CA VAL A 65 2.53 8.43 -4.64
C VAL A 65 1.09 8.56 -4.19
N GLY A 66 0.83 9.42 -3.21
CA GLY A 66 -0.53 9.56 -2.72
C GLY A 66 -0.76 10.79 -1.87
N VAL A 67 -2.03 10.97 -1.54
CA VAL A 67 -2.51 12.05 -0.69
C VAL A 67 -3.27 11.43 0.47
N THR A 68 -2.97 11.89 1.68
CA THR A 68 -3.60 11.45 2.92
C THR A 68 -4.29 12.64 3.58
N LEU A 69 -5.55 12.48 3.93
CA LEU A 69 -6.34 13.43 4.71
C LEU A 69 -6.35 12.97 6.17
N TYR A 70 -5.95 13.87 7.08
CA TYR A 70 -5.92 13.61 8.52
C TYR A 70 -7.14 14.21 9.22
N ASP A 71 -7.54 13.59 10.35
CA ASP A 71 -8.63 14.11 11.17
C ASP A 71 -8.29 15.49 11.75
N PHE A 72 -9.25 16.41 11.65
CA PHE A 72 -9.17 17.82 12.08
C PHE A 72 -9.90 18.06 13.41
N ARG A 73 -10.60 17.05 13.95
CA ARG A 73 -11.37 17.16 15.18
C ARG A 73 -10.43 17.05 16.40
N ARG A 74 -9.99 18.22 16.88
CA ARG A 74 -9.17 18.50 18.09
C ARG A 74 -7.65 18.41 17.89
N PRO A 75 -6.97 19.51 17.52
CA PRO A 75 -5.53 19.60 17.65
C PRO A 75 -5.18 19.77 19.15
N SER A 76 -5.18 18.68 19.91
CA SER A 76 -4.89 18.72 21.36
C SER A 76 -3.42 19.04 21.67
N SER A 77 -2.54 19.11 20.66
CA SER A 77 -1.16 19.56 20.84
C SER A 77 -0.63 20.21 19.56
N LYS A 78 0.47 20.98 19.67
CA LYS A 78 1.16 21.59 18.53
C LYS A 78 1.69 20.57 17.49
N ARG A 79 1.66 19.26 17.78
CA ARG A 79 2.12 18.17 16.92
C ARG A 79 0.97 17.61 16.06
N ILE A 80 1.28 17.28 14.81
CA ILE A 80 0.35 16.65 13.86
C ILE A 80 0.05 15.24 14.38
N ASN A 81 -1.22 14.90 14.56
CA ASN A 81 -1.61 13.52 14.83
C ASN A 81 -1.69 12.77 13.49
N THR A 82 -0.54 12.25 13.03
CA THR A 82 -0.46 11.41 11.83
C THR A 82 -1.07 10.02 12.01
N GLU A 83 -1.54 9.69 13.22
CA GLU A 83 -2.10 8.37 13.54
C GLU A 83 -3.58 8.26 13.16
N LYS A 84 -4.28 9.40 13.01
CA LYS A 84 -5.69 9.43 12.61
C LYS A 84 -5.85 9.84 11.15
N VAL A 85 -5.80 8.84 10.27
CA VAL A 85 -6.08 9.01 8.84
C VAL A 85 -7.59 8.94 8.63
N LEU A 86 -8.17 10.02 8.08
CA LEU A 86 -9.58 10.04 7.67
C LEU A 86 -9.76 9.30 6.34
N PHE A 87 -8.86 9.56 5.40
CA PHE A 87 -8.86 8.97 4.07
C PHE A 87 -7.46 9.04 3.48
N GLY A 88 -7.07 8.06 2.68
CA GLY A 88 -5.86 8.13 1.88
C GLY A 88 -6.11 7.55 0.50
N ALA A 89 -5.50 8.11 -0.52
CA ALA A 89 -5.53 7.58 -1.88
C ALA A 89 -4.11 7.56 -2.44
N TYR A 90 -3.71 6.41 -2.98
CA TYR A 90 -2.35 6.15 -3.44
C TYR A 90 -2.40 5.50 -4.81
N LEU A 91 -1.56 6.00 -5.71
CA LEU A 91 -1.31 5.43 -7.03
C LEU A 91 0.11 4.88 -7.07
N GLY A 92 0.21 3.57 -7.23
CA GLY A 92 1.44 2.80 -7.36
C GLY A 92 1.71 2.38 -8.80
N HIS A 93 3.00 2.32 -9.15
CA HIS A 93 3.50 1.78 -10.41
C HIS A 93 4.49 0.65 -10.14
N SER A 94 4.39 -0.44 -10.89
CA SER A 94 5.27 -1.59 -10.73
C SER A 94 6.68 -1.29 -11.24
N VAL A 95 7.66 -1.41 -10.35
CA VAL A 95 9.09 -1.15 -10.64
C VAL A 95 9.94 -2.41 -10.61
N THR A 96 9.57 -3.39 -9.77
CA THR A 96 10.28 -4.66 -9.64
C THR A 96 9.29 -5.78 -9.88
N ARG A 97 9.64 -6.73 -10.76
CA ARG A 97 8.78 -7.85 -11.10
C ARG A 97 9.58 -9.13 -11.15
N ASN A 98 9.24 -10.07 -10.28
CA ASN A 98 9.75 -11.43 -10.33
C ASN A 98 8.55 -12.36 -10.55
N GLY A 99 8.63 -13.22 -11.58
CA GLY A 99 7.55 -14.11 -11.99
C GLY A 99 6.54 -13.46 -12.97
N SER A 100 5.47 -14.19 -13.25
CA SER A 100 4.42 -13.83 -14.23
C SER A 100 3.16 -13.22 -13.59
N ILE A 101 3.24 -12.82 -12.32
CA ILE A 101 2.08 -12.38 -11.54
C ILE A 101 1.53 -11.04 -12.04
N PHE A 102 2.43 -10.09 -12.30
CA PHE A 102 2.10 -8.75 -12.80
C PHE A 102 2.73 -8.48 -14.17
N ASP A 103 1.94 -7.92 -15.08
CA ASP A 103 2.42 -7.51 -16.39
C ASP A 103 3.27 -6.23 -16.31
N LYS A 104 3.97 -5.93 -17.40
CA LYS A 104 4.71 -4.68 -17.52
C LYS A 104 3.72 -3.52 -17.50
N ASN A 105 4.08 -2.44 -16.81
CA ASN A 105 3.23 -1.25 -16.67
C ASN A 105 1.93 -1.52 -15.89
N THR A 106 2.00 -2.41 -14.88
CA THR A 106 0.95 -2.56 -13.89
C THR A 106 0.92 -1.33 -12.98
N TRP A 107 -0.26 -0.77 -12.84
CA TRP A 107 -0.62 0.26 -11.87
C TRP A 107 -1.43 -0.36 -10.74
N ASN A 108 -1.30 0.22 -9.56
CA ASN A 108 -2.11 -0.10 -8.39
C ASN A 108 -2.75 1.18 -7.88
N PHE A 109 -4.06 1.19 -7.72
CA PHE A 109 -4.73 2.24 -6.97
C PHE A 109 -5.22 1.64 -5.66
N SER A 110 -4.85 2.26 -4.54
CA SER A 110 -5.26 1.82 -3.20
C SER A 110 -5.80 2.98 -2.40
N MET A 111 -6.74 2.68 -1.52
CA MET A 111 -7.33 3.68 -0.62
C MET A 111 -7.22 3.21 0.82
N THR A 112 -7.06 4.13 1.77
CA THR A 112 -7.23 3.84 3.20
C THR A 112 -8.65 4.21 3.58
N VAL A 113 -9.49 3.21 3.87
CA VAL A 113 -10.92 3.42 4.18
C VAL A 113 -11.21 3.49 5.67
N THR A 114 -10.43 2.80 6.49
CA THR A 114 -10.54 2.89 7.94
C THR A 114 -9.20 2.59 8.59
N THR A 115 -8.95 3.27 9.71
CA THR A 115 -7.80 3.03 10.57
C THR A 115 -8.28 2.84 12.00
N TYR A 116 -7.86 1.75 12.63
CA TYR A 116 -8.11 1.48 14.05
C TYR A 116 -6.78 1.27 14.77
N GLY A 117 -6.32 2.30 15.48
CA GLY A 117 -4.97 2.31 16.04
C GLY A 117 -3.91 2.16 14.93
N MET A 118 -3.08 1.12 15.03
CA MET A 118 -2.03 0.82 14.04
C MET A 118 -2.55 0.06 12.81
N PHE A 119 -3.79 -0.42 12.83
CA PHE A 119 -4.37 -1.21 11.75
C PHE A 119 -4.96 -0.32 10.66
N LYS A 120 -4.72 -0.65 9.40
CA LYS A 120 -5.29 0.00 8.23
C LYS A 120 -5.92 -1.03 7.31
N ILE A 121 -7.13 -0.74 6.84
CA ILE A 121 -7.79 -1.52 5.80
C ILE A 121 -7.69 -0.75 4.49
N GLN A 122 -7.20 -1.42 3.46
CA GLN A 122 -6.94 -0.81 2.17
C GLN A 122 -7.52 -1.64 1.02
N PRO A 123 -8.72 -1.31 0.51
CA PRO A 123 -9.12 -1.82 -0.79
C PRO A 123 -8.18 -1.30 -1.87
N GLU A 124 -7.94 -2.13 -2.86
CA GLU A 124 -7.07 -1.80 -3.97
C GLU A 124 -7.53 -2.43 -5.28
N ILE A 125 -7.11 -1.81 -6.37
CA ILE A 125 -7.29 -2.33 -7.72
C ILE A 125 -5.96 -2.30 -8.44
N TYR A 126 -5.67 -3.34 -9.18
CA TYR A 126 -4.51 -3.46 -10.05
C TYR A 126 -4.98 -3.46 -11.48
N PHE A 127 -4.28 -2.76 -12.36
CA PHE A 127 -4.63 -2.69 -13.77
C PHE A 127 -3.41 -2.38 -14.62
N ASN A 128 -3.46 -2.74 -15.89
CA ASN A 128 -2.40 -2.50 -16.86
C ASN A 128 -2.80 -1.40 -17.84
N GLY A 129 -1.90 -0.44 -18.09
CA GLY A 129 -2.14 0.66 -19.02
C GLY A 129 -3.46 1.40 -18.72
N PHE A 130 -4.33 1.56 -19.71
CA PHE A 130 -5.63 2.23 -19.59
C PHE A 130 -6.71 1.25 -19.09
N PHE A 131 -6.61 0.80 -17.83
CA PHE A 131 -7.58 -0.08 -17.15
C PHE A 131 -7.80 -1.47 -17.78
N LYS A 132 -6.76 -2.07 -18.39
CA LYS A 132 -6.83 -3.47 -18.83
C LYS A 132 -6.56 -4.42 -17.66
N SER A 133 -7.17 -5.59 -17.68
CA SER A 133 -6.95 -6.66 -16.68
C SER A 133 -7.12 -6.19 -15.23
N VAL A 134 -8.26 -5.52 -14.95
CA VAL A 134 -8.57 -4.99 -13.62
C VAL A 134 -8.73 -6.13 -12.61
N GLN A 135 -7.96 -6.08 -11.53
CA GLN A 135 -7.93 -7.10 -10.49
C GLN A 135 -8.14 -6.43 -9.13
N PRO A 136 -9.24 -6.74 -8.42
CA PRO A 136 -9.46 -6.22 -7.09
C PRO A 136 -8.52 -6.90 -6.10
N GLY A 137 -8.20 -6.18 -5.04
CA GLY A 137 -7.51 -6.69 -3.87
C GLY A 137 -8.00 -6.00 -2.61
N LEU A 138 -7.71 -6.61 -1.48
CA LEU A 138 -7.96 -6.03 -0.17
C LEU A 138 -6.77 -6.30 0.72
N ARG A 139 -6.24 -5.26 1.36
CA ARG A 139 -5.08 -5.38 2.22
C ARG A 139 -5.37 -4.92 3.63
N LEU A 140 -4.85 -5.68 4.59
CA LEU A 140 -4.74 -5.30 5.98
C LEU A 140 -3.28 -4.99 6.29
N GLN A 141 -3.02 -3.82 6.85
CA GLN A 141 -1.68 -3.40 7.27
C GLN A 141 -1.63 -3.03 8.73
N ILE A 142 -0.46 -3.24 9.33
CA ILE A 142 -0.09 -2.78 10.65
C ILE A 142 1.08 -1.81 10.46
N GLY A 143 0.88 -0.55 10.83
CA GLY A 143 1.94 0.45 10.86
C GLY A 143 2.77 0.37 12.14
N ILE A 144 4.07 0.62 12.04
CA ILE A 144 5.02 0.72 13.15
C ILE A 144 5.48 2.17 13.30
#